data_AF-A0A447PRN4-F1
#
_entry.id   AF-A0A447PRN4-F1
#
_cell.length_a   1.000
_cell.length_b   1.000
_cell.length_c   1.000
_cell.angle_alpha   90.00
_cell.angle_beta   90.00
_cell.angle_gamma   90.00
#
_symmetry.space_group_name_H-M   'P 1'
#
loop_
_entity.id
_entity.type
_entity.pdbx_description
1 polymer ?
#
loop_
_entity_poly.entity_id
_entity_poly.type
_entity_poly.pdbx_seq_one_letter_code
_entity_poly.pdbx_strand_id
1 'polypeptide(L)'
;MKVTVLGKGEKGIPISYDVGPQAINTHDGIPVFGLYPDYVNKVKVDWTEEGKKQTYTWSIYAAPVSLPSTTGQTAVLPTVEPVKVDSSLKNRLYLFNHITGMPRAGHIMHVAGGAANWDYTGITGLAIRMATFAAI
;
A
#
# COMPACT_ATOMS: atom_id res chain seq x y z
N MET A 1 13.21 -0.73 16.45
CA MET A 1 12.44 0.52 16.60
C MET A 1 11.01 0.26 16.18
N LYS A 2 10.07 1.16 16.47
CA LYS A 2 8.68 1.06 16.03
C LYS A 2 8.31 2.25 15.17
N VAL A 3 7.71 2.00 14.02
CA VAL A 3 7.16 3.02 13.12
C VAL A 3 5.64 2.97 13.21
N THR A 4 4.98 4.13 13.19
CA THR A 4 3.53 4.25 13.14
C THR A 4 3.12 5.37 12.18
N VAL A 5 2.45 5.01 11.09
CA VAL A 5 1.74 5.96 10.23
C VAL A 5 0.37 6.23 10.85
N LEU A 6 0.09 7.47 11.23
CA LEU A 6 -1.17 7.83 11.88
C LEU A 6 -2.34 7.82 10.88
N GLY A 7 -3.52 7.47 11.37
CA GLY A 7 -4.75 7.46 10.57
C GLY A 7 -5.10 8.84 10.02
N LYS A 8 -5.55 8.91 8.77
CA LYS A 8 -6.10 10.11 8.14
C LYS A 8 -7.50 10.43 8.67
N GLY A 9 -7.65 11.56 9.37
CA GLY A 9 -8.94 12.01 9.91
C GLY A 9 -9.53 11.04 10.95
N GLU A 10 -10.84 11.14 11.20
CA GLU A 10 -11.51 10.36 12.26
C GLU A 10 -11.66 8.86 11.94
N LYS A 11 -11.75 8.50 10.65
CA LYS A 11 -11.97 7.12 10.20
C LYS A 11 -10.70 6.42 9.73
N GLY A 12 -9.57 7.14 9.70
CA GLY A 12 -8.28 6.61 9.31
C GLY A 12 -7.78 5.55 10.28
N ILE A 13 -7.11 4.53 9.76
CA ILE A 13 -6.60 3.41 10.56
C ILE A 13 -5.08 3.58 10.67
N PRO A 14 -4.52 3.71 11.89
CA PRO A 14 -3.08 3.77 12.03
C PRO A 14 -2.43 2.42 11.68
N ILE A 15 -1.26 2.47 11.05
CA ILE A 15 -0.46 1.30 10.72
C ILE A 15 0.81 1.35 11.54
N SER A 16 1.03 0.35 12.41
CA SER A 16 2.22 0.22 13.23
C SER A 16 2.96 -1.07 12.93
N TYR A 17 4.29 -0.99 12.86
CA TYR A 17 5.16 -2.15 12.67
C TYR A 17 6.54 -1.89 13.27
N ASP A 18 7.22 -2.98 13.63
CA ASP A 18 8.59 -2.94 14.12
C ASP A 18 9.57 -2.97 12.93
N VAL A 19 10.62 -2.16 13.03
CA VAL A 19 11.74 -2.15 12.10
C VAL A 19 12.97 -2.67 12.84
N GLY A 20 13.46 -3.82 12.37
CA GLY A 20 14.65 -4.49 12.88
C GLY A 20 15.95 -4.06 12.18
N PRO A 21 17.12 -4.46 12.71
CA PRO A 21 18.43 -4.04 12.21
C PRO A 21 18.67 -4.35 10.73
N GLN A 22 18.18 -5.51 10.25
CA GLN A 22 18.32 -5.90 8.86
C GLN A 22 17.72 -4.86 7.91
N ALA A 23 16.48 -4.41 8.18
CA ALA A 23 15.80 -3.44 7.34
C ALA A 23 16.50 -2.07 7.34
N ILE A 24 17.04 -1.66 8.50
CA ILE A 24 17.82 -0.42 8.61
C ILE A 24 19.06 -0.50 7.71
N ASN A 25 19.82 -1.58 7.83
CA ASN A 25 21.06 -1.76 7.08
C ASN A 25 20.82 -1.92 5.58
N THR A 26 19.73 -2.58 5.18
CA THR A 26 19.37 -2.76 3.76
C THR A 26 18.97 -1.44 3.09
N HIS A 27 18.28 -0.55 3.81
CA HIS A 27 17.75 0.69 3.25
C HIS A 27 18.56 1.93 3.63
N ASP A 28 19.62 1.76 4.43
CA ASP A 28 20.39 2.84 5.06
C ASP A 28 19.50 3.89 5.71
N GLY A 29 18.44 3.43 6.39
CA GLY A 29 17.36 4.30 6.85
C GLY A 29 16.14 3.58 7.37
N ILE A 30 15.10 4.36 7.68
CA ILE A 30 13.85 3.84 8.27
C ILE A 30 12.82 3.65 7.16
N PRO A 31 12.48 2.40 6.77
CA PRO A 31 11.46 2.16 5.77
C PRO A 31 10.07 2.59 6.29
N VAL A 32 9.41 3.46 5.52
CA VAL A 32 8.06 3.96 5.80
C VAL A 32 7.05 3.34 4.84
N PHE A 33 6.09 2.60 5.38
CA PHE A 33 5.04 1.88 4.65
C PHE A 33 3.66 2.29 5.17
N GLY A 34 2.67 2.33 4.27
CA GLY A 34 1.27 2.59 4.61
C GLY A 34 0.85 4.07 4.58
N LEU A 35 1.56 4.91 3.82
CA LEU A 35 1.17 6.31 3.62
C LEU A 35 -0.16 6.42 2.85
N TYR A 36 -1.00 7.36 3.26
CA TYR A 36 -2.17 7.77 2.48
C TYR A 36 -1.72 8.63 1.30
N PRO A 37 -2.18 8.38 0.07
CA PRO A 37 -1.84 9.19 -1.09
C PRO A 37 -2.52 10.56 -1.04
N ASP A 38 -1.91 11.52 -1.73
CA ASP A 38 -2.33 12.93 -1.77
C ASP A 38 -2.67 13.48 -0.38
N TYR A 39 -1.72 13.31 0.55
CA TYR A 39 -1.91 13.65 1.94
C TYR A 39 -0.59 13.95 2.63
N VAL A 40 -0.61 14.91 3.56
CA VAL A 40 0.49 15.17 4.49
C VAL A 40 0.37 14.20 5.67
N ASN A 41 1.00 13.04 5.53
CA ASN A 41 1.00 11.98 6.51
C ASN A 41 1.80 12.38 7.75
N LYS A 42 1.37 11.89 8.92
CA LYS A 42 2.12 12.01 10.17
C LYS A 42 2.70 10.64 10.52
N VAL A 43 4.03 10.55 10.54
CA VAL A 43 4.74 9.31 10.80
C VAL A 43 5.48 9.46 12.12
N LYS A 44 5.07 8.70 13.12
CA LYS A 44 5.72 8.64 14.42
C LYS A 44 6.71 7.49 14.44
N VAL A 45 7.93 7.74 14.90
CA VAL A 45 8.91 6.67 15.19
C VAL A 45 9.32 6.74 16.64
N ASP A 46 9.32 5.59 17.28
CA ASP A 46 9.79 5.36 18.63
C ASP A 46 11.05 4.47 18.57
N TRP A 47 12.17 4.92 19.15
CA TRP A 47 13.41 4.15 19.19
C TRP A 47 14.11 4.26 20.54
N THR A 48 15.21 3.54 20.70
CA THR A 48 16.09 3.63 21.87
C THR A 48 17.49 3.93 21.38
N GLU A 49 18.10 4.96 21.97
CA GLU A 49 19.43 5.44 21.63
C GLU A 49 20.19 5.65 22.94
N GLU A 50 21.35 5.00 23.05
CA GLU A 50 22.17 5.02 24.28
C GLU A 50 21.37 4.67 25.55
N GLY A 51 20.44 3.72 25.44
CA GLY A 51 19.56 3.30 26.54
C GLY A 51 18.40 4.24 26.87
N LYS A 52 18.26 5.37 26.17
CA LYS A 52 17.17 6.33 26.35
C LYS A 52 16.09 6.15 25.28
N LYS A 53 14.83 6.15 25.68
CA LYS A 53 13.70 6.13 24.76
C LYS A 53 13.55 7.49 24.07
N GLN A 54 13.40 7.45 22.76
CA GLN A 54 13.21 8.62 21.91
C GLN A 54 11.93 8.47 21.10
N THR A 55 11.28 9.59 20.81
CA THR A 55 10.09 9.67 19.96
C THR A 55 10.19 10.89 19.07
N TYR A 56 9.88 10.72 17.79
CA TYR A 56 9.77 11.83 16.85
C TYR A 56 8.61 11.61 15.87
N THR A 57 7.99 12.70 15.41
CA THR A 57 6.90 12.65 14.42
C THR A 57 7.25 13.52 13.20
N TRP A 58 7.47 12.90 12.04
CA TRP A 58 7.65 13.58 10.77
C TRP A 58 6.32 13.89 10.09
N SER A 59 6.33 14.92 9.24
CA SER A 59 5.28 15.19 8.28
C SER A 59 5.80 14.88 6.88
N ILE A 60 5.12 13.99 6.15
CA ILE A 60 5.55 13.53 4.83
C ILE A 60 4.37 13.69 3.86
N TYR A 61 4.50 14.57 2.87
CA TYR A 61 3.54 14.62 1.77
C TYR A 61 3.78 13.44 0.84
N ALA A 62 2.74 12.62 0.62
CA ALA A 62 2.75 11.58 -0.39
C ALA A 62 1.99 12.08 -1.62
N ALA A 63 2.60 11.89 -2.80
CA ALA A 63 1.97 12.23 -4.07
C ALA A 63 0.67 11.41 -4.29
N PRO A 64 -0.25 11.89 -5.13
CA PRO A 64 -1.39 11.10 -5.57
C PRO A 64 -0.95 9.82 -6.30
N VAL A 65 -1.77 8.78 -6.24
CA VAL A 65 -1.58 7.58 -7.06
C VAL A 65 -1.89 7.92 -8.51
N SER A 66 -1.01 7.52 -9.42
CA SER A 66 -1.19 7.66 -10.86
C SER A 66 -1.18 6.28 -11.51
N LEU A 67 -2.14 6.04 -12.40
CA LEU A 67 -2.27 4.81 -13.18
C LEU A 67 -2.53 5.17 -14.65
N PRO A 68 -2.11 4.33 -15.61
CA PRO A 68 -2.44 4.54 -17.01
C PRO A 68 -3.95 4.54 -17.22
N SER A 69 -4.46 5.50 -18.01
CA SER A 69 -5.88 5.57 -18.35
C SER A 69 -6.26 4.50 -19.36
N THR A 70 -7.35 3.77 -19.11
CA THR A 70 -7.93 2.81 -20.06
C THR A 70 -9.33 3.21 -20.50
N THR A 71 -9.78 2.71 -21.66
CA THR A 71 -11.14 2.95 -22.16
C THR A 71 -12.19 2.49 -21.13
N GLY A 72 -13.17 3.34 -20.84
CA GLY A 72 -14.24 3.04 -19.89
C GLY A 72 -13.90 3.25 -18.42
N GLN A 73 -12.68 3.70 -18.09
CA GLN A 73 -12.30 4.03 -16.72
C GLN A 73 -12.97 5.34 -16.26
N THR A 74 -13.63 5.30 -15.10
CA THR A 74 -14.35 6.45 -14.51
C THR A 74 -13.64 7.07 -13.31
N ALA A 75 -12.62 6.41 -12.76
CA ALA A 75 -11.80 6.91 -11.65
C ALA A 75 -10.39 6.28 -11.70
N VAL A 76 -9.40 6.95 -11.12
CA VAL A 76 -8.00 6.45 -11.08
C VAL A 76 -7.93 5.14 -10.29
N LEU A 77 -8.55 5.08 -9.12
CA LEU A 77 -8.63 3.89 -8.27
C LEU A 77 -10.09 3.47 -8.07
N PRO A 78 -10.38 2.18 -7.85
CA PRO A 78 -11.70 1.73 -7.45
C PRO A 78 -12.05 2.30 -6.08
N THR A 79 -13.30 2.73 -5.91
CA THR A 79 -13.86 3.08 -4.60
C THR A 79 -14.14 1.80 -3.82
N VAL A 80 -13.61 1.69 -2.61
CA VAL A 80 -13.84 0.53 -1.74
C VAL A 80 -14.62 0.97 -0.51
N GLU A 81 -15.85 0.44 -0.37
CA GLU A 81 -16.69 0.67 0.79
C GLU A 81 -16.83 -0.62 1.60
N PRO A 82 -16.46 -0.62 2.90
CA PRO A 82 -16.62 -1.79 3.75
C PRO A 82 -18.09 -2.04 4.06
N VAL A 83 -18.63 -3.21 3.69
CA VAL A 83 -20.01 -3.59 4.01
C VAL A 83 -20.17 -3.99 5.48
N LYS A 84 -19.25 -4.80 6.01
CA LYS A 84 -19.25 -5.26 7.41
C LYS A 84 -17.84 -5.53 7.87
N VAL A 85 -17.39 -4.95 8.99
CA VAL A 85 -16.06 -5.22 9.54
C VAL A 85 -16.20 -5.79 10.95
N ASP A 86 -15.82 -7.06 11.12
CA ASP A 86 -15.71 -7.65 12.45
C ASP A 86 -14.64 -6.94 13.29
N SER A 87 -14.84 -6.87 14.61
CA SER A 87 -13.91 -6.19 15.52
C SER A 87 -12.50 -6.77 15.45
N SER A 88 -12.36 -8.08 15.24
CA SER A 88 -11.08 -8.78 15.09
C SER A 88 -10.34 -8.46 13.78
N LEU A 89 -11.04 -7.87 12.79
CA LEU A 89 -10.51 -7.58 11.45
C LEU A 89 -10.18 -6.10 11.23
N LYS A 90 -10.42 -5.23 12.22
CA LYS A 90 -10.27 -3.77 12.10
C LYS A 90 -8.88 -3.31 11.65
N ASN A 91 -7.83 -4.06 11.98
CA ASN A 91 -6.43 -3.69 11.70
C ASN A 91 -5.78 -4.56 10.61
N ARG A 92 -6.58 -5.16 9.73
CA ARG A 92 -6.09 -6.01 8.63
C ARG A 92 -5.79 -5.18 7.38
N LEU A 93 -4.70 -5.53 6.70
CA LEU A 93 -4.31 -5.00 5.40
C LEU A 93 -4.53 -6.07 4.34
N TYR A 94 -5.04 -5.68 3.17
CA TYR A 94 -5.30 -6.57 2.06
C TYR A 94 -4.59 -6.05 0.82
N LEU A 95 -3.74 -6.89 0.24
CA LEU A 95 -3.14 -6.60 -1.05
C LEU A 95 -4.12 -7.01 -2.14
N PHE A 96 -4.57 -6.04 -2.93
CA PHE A 96 -5.46 -6.29 -4.06
C PHE A 96 -4.62 -6.34 -5.34
N ASN A 97 -4.44 -7.55 -5.86
CA ASN A 97 -3.81 -7.74 -7.16
C ASN A 97 -4.88 -7.68 -8.24
N HIS A 98 -4.97 -6.53 -8.93
CA HIS A 98 -5.93 -6.34 -10.00
C HIS A 98 -5.23 -6.36 -11.36
N ILE A 99 -5.59 -7.35 -12.17
CA ILE A 99 -5.10 -7.45 -13.54
C ILE A 99 -6.20 -6.87 -14.44
N THR A 100 -5.95 -5.72 -15.05
CA THR A 100 -6.83 -5.19 -16.10
C THR A 100 -6.50 -5.90 -17.40
N GLY A 101 -7.49 -6.58 -17.99
CA GLY A 101 -7.35 -7.12 -19.35
C GLY A 101 -7.27 -5.96 -20.34
N MET A 102 -6.19 -5.87 -21.12
CA MET A 102 -6.17 -4.98 -22.28
C MET A 102 -6.93 -5.65 -23.44
N PRO A 103 -7.58 -4.89 -24.34
CA PRO A 103 -8.07 -5.46 -25.59
C PRO A 103 -6.89 -6.11 -26.32
N ARG A 104 -6.99 -7.42 -26.62
CA ARG A 104 -5.92 -8.27 -27.18
C ARG A 104 -4.83 -8.75 -26.21
N ALA A 105 -5.02 -8.62 -24.89
CA ALA A 105 -4.16 -9.29 -23.90
C ALA A 105 -4.51 -10.78 -23.75
N GLY A 106 -3.52 -11.59 -23.38
CA GLY A 106 -3.56 -13.05 -23.30
C GLY A 106 -2.56 -13.77 -24.21
N HIS A 107 -1.64 -13.04 -24.85
CA HIS A 107 -0.65 -13.57 -25.77
C HIS A 107 0.72 -13.69 -25.09
N ILE A 108 1.40 -14.82 -25.33
CA ILE A 108 2.81 -14.98 -24.97
C ILE A 108 3.63 -14.14 -25.96
N MET A 109 4.29 -13.11 -25.44
CA MET A 109 5.22 -12.27 -26.18
C MET A 109 6.63 -12.84 -26.04
N HIS A 110 7.30 -13.12 -27.15
CA HIS A 110 8.72 -13.44 -27.14
C HIS A 110 9.53 -12.15 -27.35
N VAL A 111 10.31 -11.76 -26.35
CA VAL A 111 11.30 -10.69 -26.52
C VAL A 111 12.45 -11.24 -27.35
N ALA A 112 13.05 -10.44 -28.25
CA ALA A 112 14.23 -10.83 -29.02
C ALA A 112 15.35 -11.28 -28.06
N GLY A 113 15.49 -12.59 -27.87
CA GLY A 113 16.25 -13.19 -26.76
C GLY A 113 15.63 -14.46 -26.17
N GLY A 114 14.41 -14.84 -26.55
CA GLY A 114 13.82 -16.16 -26.27
C GLY A 114 13.03 -16.28 -24.95
N ALA A 115 13.02 -15.24 -24.11
CA ALA A 115 12.17 -15.20 -22.92
C ALA A 115 10.72 -14.85 -23.28
N ALA A 116 9.79 -15.67 -22.78
CA ALA A 116 8.36 -15.50 -22.90
C ALA A 116 7.82 -14.62 -21.76
N ASN A 117 7.15 -13.51 -22.10
CA ASN A 117 6.41 -12.66 -21.17
C ASN A 117 4.92 -12.63 -21.53
N TRP A 118 4.05 -12.48 -20.53
CA TRP A 118 2.63 -12.24 -20.77
C TRP A 118 2.39 -10.75 -21.04
N ASP A 119 1.52 -10.43 -21.98
CA ASP A 119 1.12 -9.07 -22.37
C ASP A 119 0.05 -8.43 -21.44
N TYR A 120 0.13 -8.72 -20.13
CA TYR A 120 -0.72 -8.08 -19.12
C TYR A 120 -0.02 -6.86 -18.49
N THR A 121 -0.77 -5.79 -18.26
CA THR A 121 -0.36 -4.70 -17.36
C THR A 121 -0.94 -4.99 -15.99
N GLY A 122 -0.10 -5.46 -15.05
CA GLY A 122 -0.52 -5.64 -13.66
C GLY A 122 -0.62 -4.30 -12.95
N ILE A 123 -1.77 -4.01 -12.32
CA ILE A 123 -1.89 -2.89 -11.39
C ILE A 123 -2.00 -3.48 -9.98
N THR A 124 -0.90 -3.44 -9.25
CA THR A 124 -0.89 -3.87 -7.84
C THR A 124 -1.24 -2.69 -6.94
N GLY A 125 -2.28 -2.82 -6.12
CA GLY A 125 -2.69 -1.80 -5.15
C GLY A 125 -2.89 -2.39 -3.75
N LEU A 126 -2.49 -1.67 -2.71
CA LEU A 126 -2.80 -2.04 -1.33
C LEU A 126 -4.11 -1.36 -0.92
N ALA A 127 -5.13 -2.15 -0.56
CA ALA A 127 -6.40 -1.64 -0.04
C ALA A 127 -6.41 -1.76 1.49
N ILE A 128 -6.63 -0.63 2.16
CA ILE A 128 -6.98 -0.61 3.58
C ILE A 128 -8.50 -0.69 3.65
N ARG A 129 -9.01 -1.81 4.19
CA ARG A 129 -10.40 -2.31 4.20
C ARG A 129 -10.81 -3.11 2.96
N MET A 130 -10.80 -4.43 3.09
CA MET A 130 -11.81 -5.30 2.49
C MET A 130 -12.38 -6.17 3.61
N ALA A 131 -13.70 -6.23 3.70
CA ALA A 131 -14.35 -7.17 4.58
C ALA A 131 -15.52 -7.80 3.83
N THR A 132 -15.35 -9.09 3.58
CA THR A 132 -16.24 -10.05 2.94
C THR A 132 -16.52 -9.84 1.45
N PHE A 133 -15.91 -10.70 0.62
CA PHE A 133 -16.49 -11.10 -0.65
C PHE A 133 -17.71 -11.96 -0.35
N ALA A 134 -18.91 -11.48 -0.70
CA ALA A 134 -20.01 -12.39 -1.01
C ALA A 134 -19.84 -12.74 -2.49
N ALA A 135 -19.40 -13.96 -2.76
CA ALA A 135 -19.61 -14.57 -4.06
C ALA A 135 -21.12 -14.81 -4.20
N ILE A 136 -21.75 -14.18 -5.19
CA ILE A 136 -22.97 -14.66 -5.82
C ILE A 136 -22.66 -14.70 -7.32
#